data_AF-A0AAX3T5L0-F1
#
_entry.id   AF-A0AAX3T5L0-F1
#
_cell.length_a   1.000
_cell.length_b   1.000
_cell.length_c   1.000
_cell.angle_alpha   90.00
_cell.angle_beta   90.00
_cell.angle_gamma   90.00
#
_symmetry.space_group_name_H-M   'P 1'
#
loop_
_entity.id
_entity.type
_entity.pdbx_description
1 polymer ?
#
loop_
_entity_poly.entity_id
_entity_poly.type
_entity_poly.pdbx_seq_one_letter_code
_entity_poly.pdbx_strand_id
1 'polypeptide(L)'
;MLNREVLQDSLSLVVDDEHKLMLDFYDRLFAEHPEVRPMFGADLRPQATMLQQAIAAVLDHLDDAEWLGRTLGALGRRHNDLGVTPEMYDWVAGALIATMAERGGAEWTDDMTAAWNDALGAVAGLMLDAYPAVAD
;
A
#
# COMPACT_ATOMS: atom_id res chain seq x y z
N MET A 1 5.63 -10.06 14.89
CA MET A 1 4.41 -9.23 15.05
C MET A 1 4.71 -7.91 14.36
N LEU A 2 3.75 -7.36 13.62
CA LEU A 2 3.91 -6.04 12.98
C LEU A 2 4.08 -4.98 14.07
N ASN A 3 5.03 -4.06 13.88
CA ASN A 3 5.31 -3.02 14.87
C ASN A 3 4.34 -1.84 14.65
N ARG A 4 3.14 -1.95 15.25
CA ARG A 4 2.06 -0.96 15.14
C ARG A 4 2.51 0.46 15.46
N GLU A 5 3.29 0.63 16.53
CA GLU A 5 3.78 1.94 16.98
C GLU A 5 4.66 2.59 15.91
N VAL A 6 5.66 1.86 15.40
CA VAL A 6 6.53 2.34 14.31
C VAL A 6 5.74 2.67 13.05
N LEU A 7 4.74 1.86 12.68
CA LEU A 7 3.90 2.12 11.50
C LEU A 7 3.05 3.39 11.68
N GLN A 8 2.47 3.61 12.85
CA GLN A 8 1.64 4.78 13.14
C GLN A 8 2.47 6.06 13.24
N ASP A 9 3.61 6.00 13.92
CA ASP A 9 4.51 7.14 14.07
C ASP A 9 5.12 7.55 12.73
N SER A 10 5.61 6.58 11.95
CA SER A 10 6.16 6.84 10.62
C SER A 10 5.13 7.33 9.62
N LEU A 11 3.87 6.86 9.69
CA LEU A 11 2.79 7.44 8.87
C LEU A 11 2.49 8.88 9.29
N SER A 12 2.40 9.15 10.59
CA SER A 12 2.12 10.48 11.14
C SER A 12 3.19 11.50 10.78
N LEU A 13 4.44 11.05 10.64
CA LEU A 13 5.57 11.87 10.19
C LEU A 13 5.39 12.39 8.76
N VAL A 14 4.75 11.61 7.87
CA VAL A 14 4.79 11.85 6.41
C VAL A 14 3.43 12.17 5.78
N VAL A 15 2.33 11.86 6.49
CA VAL A 15 0.96 12.08 6.03
C VAL A 15 0.58 13.56 6.06
N ASP A 16 -0.25 13.96 5.11
CA ASP A 16 -0.80 15.31 5.01
C ASP A 16 -2.31 15.28 4.72
N ASP A 17 -2.99 16.37 5.07
CA ASP A 17 -4.44 16.51 4.91
C ASP A 17 -4.88 16.65 3.43
N GLU A 18 -3.97 16.97 2.52
CA GLU A 18 -4.26 17.26 1.11
C GLU A 18 -4.00 16.06 0.18
N HIS A 19 -3.79 14.86 0.74
CA HIS A 19 -3.43 13.64 0.00
C HIS A 19 -2.14 13.75 -0.83
N LYS A 20 -1.30 14.74 -0.57
CA LYS A 20 -0.10 15.01 -1.37
C LYS A 20 0.87 13.83 -1.29
N LEU A 21 0.99 13.16 -0.14
CA LEU A 21 1.76 11.92 -0.01
C LEU A 21 1.34 10.86 -1.04
N MET A 22 0.03 10.66 -1.21
CA MET A 22 -0.52 9.67 -2.13
C MET A 22 -0.34 10.09 -3.59
N LEU A 23 -0.41 11.39 -3.88
CA LEU A 23 -0.14 11.91 -5.22
C LEU A 23 1.34 11.76 -5.58
N ASP A 24 2.25 12.11 -4.68
CA ASP A 24 3.70 11.93 -4.86
C ASP A 24 4.04 10.43 -5.05
N PHE A 25 3.33 9.54 -4.34
CA PHE A 25 3.43 8.09 -4.54
C PHE A 25 3.02 7.68 -5.96
N TYR A 26 1.88 8.17 -6.47
CA TYR A 26 1.45 7.84 -7.84
C TYR A 26 2.41 8.38 -8.90
N ASP A 27 2.92 9.59 -8.71
CA ASP A 27 3.92 10.17 -9.60
C ASP A 27 5.19 9.31 -9.65
N ARG A 28 5.68 8.83 -8.49
CA ARG A 28 6.80 7.88 -8.44
C ARG A 28 6.46 6.55 -9.11
N LEU A 29 5.33 5.94 -8.76
CA LEU A 29 4.92 4.64 -9.32
C LEU A 29 4.86 4.69 -10.85
N PHE A 30 4.32 5.77 -11.43
CA PHE A 30 4.24 5.90 -12.89
C PHE A 30 5.56 6.28 -13.56
N ALA A 31 6.48 6.89 -12.83
CA ALA A 31 7.83 7.14 -13.32
C ALA A 31 8.66 5.85 -13.38
N GLU A 32 8.52 4.97 -12.38
CA GLU A 32 9.26 3.71 -12.28
C GLU A 32 8.62 2.58 -13.10
N HIS A 33 7.29 2.54 -13.12
CA HIS A 33 6.47 1.49 -13.77
C HIS A 33 5.39 2.11 -14.66
N PRO A 34 5.75 2.78 -15.77
CA PRO A 34 4.79 3.46 -16.65
C PRO A 34 3.70 2.52 -17.22
N GLU A 35 3.95 1.21 -17.28
CA GLU A 35 3.04 0.16 -17.71
C GLU A 35 1.76 0.05 -16.86
N VAL A 36 1.80 0.49 -15.59
CA VAL A 36 0.60 0.45 -14.72
C VAL A 36 -0.28 1.67 -14.89
N ARG A 37 0.23 2.78 -15.47
CA ARG A 37 -0.53 4.03 -15.65
C ARG A 37 -1.88 3.85 -16.34
N PRO A 38 -2.04 3.02 -17.39
CA PRO A 38 -3.33 2.78 -18.05
C PRO A 38 -4.40 2.15 -17.15
N MET A 39 -4.01 1.55 -16.02
CA MET A 39 -4.94 0.95 -15.05
C MET A 39 -5.62 2.01 -14.17
N PHE A 40 -5.16 3.27 -14.20
CA PHE A 40 -5.64 4.35 -13.36
C PHE A 40 -6.38 5.43 -14.17
N GLY A 41 -7.35 6.07 -13.53
CA GLY A 41 -8.07 7.20 -14.10
C GLY A 41 -7.17 8.41 -14.40
N ALA A 42 -7.72 9.39 -15.14
CA ALA A 42 -7.04 10.66 -15.37
C ALA A 42 -6.93 11.50 -14.09
N ASP A 43 -8.00 11.55 -13.28
CA ASP A 43 -7.99 12.17 -11.95
C ASP A 43 -7.63 11.12 -10.90
N LEU A 44 -6.51 11.34 -10.23
CA LEU A 44 -5.97 10.43 -9.20
C LEU A 44 -6.49 10.73 -7.80
N ARG A 45 -7.15 11.88 -7.58
CA ARG A 45 -7.60 12.28 -6.23
C ARG A 45 -8.54 11.27 -5.59
N PRO A 46 -9.55 10.71 -6.29
CA PRO A 46 -10.40 9.67 -5.70
C PRO A 46 -9.59 8.44 -5.27
N GLN A 47 -8.63 8.02 -6.10
CA GLN A 47 -7.78 6.87 -5.81
C GLN A 47 -6.82 7.15 -4.64
N ALA A 48 -6.25 8.35 -4.58
CA ALA A 48 -5.40 8.81 -3.48
C ALA A 48 -6.15 8.79 -2.14
N THR A 49 -7.39 9.30 -2.11
CA THR A 49 -8.24 9.23 -0.92
C THR A 49 -8.53 7.77 -0.52
N MET A 50 -8.87 6.91 -1.49
CA MET A 50 -9.14 5.50 -1.23
C MET A 50 -7.92 4.77 -0.66
N LEU A 51 -6.73 5.02 -1.21
CA LEU A 51 -5.49 4.40 -0.75
C LEU A 51 -5.15 4.83 0.69
N GLN A 52 -5.21 6.13 0.97
CA GLN A 52 -4.96 6.63 2.33
C GLN A 52 -5.93 6.05 3.36
N GLN A 53 -7.22 5.97 3.01
CA GLN A 53 -8.23 5.36 3.88
C GLN A 53 -7.99 3.85 4.07
N ALA A 54 -7.58 3.14 3.02
CA ALA A 54 -7.26 1.72 3.12
C ALA A 54 -6.06 1.47 4.05
N ILE A 55 -4.99 2.25 3.91
CA ILE A 55 -3.80 2.17 4.78
C ILE A 55 -4.19 2.45 6.23
N ALA A 56 -4.92 3.53 6.51
CA ALA A 56 -5.38 3.87 7.85
C ALA A 56 -6.23 2.74 8.47
N ALA A 57 -7.19 2.21 7.71
CA ALA A 57 -8.05 1.13 8.18
C ALA A 57 -7.28 -0.16 8.49
N VAL A 58 -6.27 -0.51 7.67
CA VAL A 58 -5.39 -1.66 7.95
C VAL A 58 -4.60 -1.43 9.23
N LEU A 59 -4.02 -0.23 9.41
CA LEU A 59 -3.27 0.11 10.62
C LEU A 59 -4.14 0.04 11.88
N ASP A 60 -5.39 0.50 11.81
CA ASP A 60 -6.33 0.41 12.93
C ASP A 60 -6.61 -1.05 13.32
N HIS A 61 -6.69 -1.95 12.34
CA HIS A 61 -7.08 -3.36 12.52
C HIS A 61 -5.91 -4.35 12.47
N LEU A 62 -4.65 -3.93 12.69
CA LEU A 62 -3.47 -4.82 12.58
C LEU A 62 -3.56 -6.11 13.43
N ASP A 63 -4.28 -6.06 14.55
CA ASP A 63 -4.46 -7.20 15.46
C ASP A 63 -5.79 -7.95 15.26
N ASP A 64 -6.62 -7.54 14.30
CA ASP A 64 -7.90 -8.16 13.98
C ASP A 64 -7.77 -9.02 12.71
N ALA A 65 -7.28 -10.25 12.89
CA ALA A 65 -7.08 -11.19 11.79
C ALA A 65 -8.38 -11.51 11.02
N GLU A 66 -9.53 -11.50 11.68
CA GLU A 66 -10.83 -11.79 11.06
C GLU A 66 -11.27 -10.64 10.15
N TRP A 67 -11.12 -9.40 10.62
CA TRP A 67 -11.34 -8.21 9.81
C TRP A 67 -10.37 -8.14 8.63
N LEU A 68 -9.07 -8.36 8.88
CA LEU A 68 -8.04 -8.31 7.84
C LEU A 68 -8.32 -9.34 6.75
N GLY A 69 -8.55 -10.61 7.11
CA GLY A 69 -8.83 -11.67 6.14
C GLY A 69 -10.07 -11.40 5.30
N ARG A 70 -11.17 -10.92 5.90
CA ARG A 70 -12.39 -10.58 5.14
C ARG A 70 -12.20 -9.37 4.24
N THR A 71 -11.65 -8.29 4.76
CA THR A 71 -11.54 -7.00 4.06
C THR A 71 -10.51 -7.09 2.94
N LEU A 72 -9.30 -7.58 3.25
CA LEU A 72 -8.22 -7.72 2.26
C LEU A 72 -8.51 -8.81 1.25
N GLY A 73 -9.15 -9.92 1.64
CA GLY A 73 -9.58 -10.93 0.66
C GLY A 73 -10.62 -10.40 -0.32
N ALA A 74 -11.57 -9.56 0.13
CA ALA A 74 -12.52 -8.89 -0.76
C ALA A 74 -11.84 -7.88 -1.68
N LEU A 75 -10.85 -7.15 -1.17
CA LEU A 75 -10.06 -6.21 -1.96
C LEU A 75 -9.18 -6.93 -2.99
N GLY A 76 -8.57 -8.05 -2.61
CA GLY A 76 -7.76 -8.91 -3.47
C GLY A 76 -8.54 -9.44 -4.68
N ARG A 77 -9.76 -9.93 -4.49
CA ARG A 77 -10.64 -10.34 -5.61
C ARG A 77 -10.87 -9.20 -6.61
N ARG A 78 -11.09 -7.98 -6.13
CA ARG A 78 -11.24 -6.80 -7.02
C ARG A 78 -9.95 -6.48 -7.76
N HIS A 79 -8.79 -6.60 -7.11
CA HIS A 79 -7.49 -6.39 -7.76
C HIS A 79 -7.22 -7.44 -8.83
N ASN A 80 -7.58 -8.70 -8.58
CA ASN A 80 -7.54 -9.76 -9.58
C ASN A 80 -8.45 -9.45 -10.79
N ASP A 81 -9.68 -9.00 -10.56
CA ASP A 81 -10.62 -8.64 -11.64
C ASP A 81 -10.10 -7.48 -12.51
N LEU A 82 -9.25 -6.63 -11.95
CA LEU A 82 -8.56 -5.52 -12.63
C LEU A 82 -7.26 -5.95 -13.32
N GLY A 83 -6.84 -7.22 -13.19
CA GLY A 83 -5.62 -7.76 -13.80
C GLY A 83 -4.34 -7.37 -13.07
N VAL A 84 -4.41 -6.97 -11.79
CA VAL A 84 -3.22 -6.66 -10.98
C VAL A 84 -2.46 -7.95 -10.70
N THR A 85 -1.20 -8.03 -11.12
CA THR A 85 -0.35 -9.21 -10.93
C THR A 85 0.36 -9.20 -9.57
N PRO A 86 0.89 -10.34 -9.09
CA PRO A 86 1.70 -10.37 -7.87
C PRO A 86 2.89 -9.40 -7.91
N GLU A 87 3.58 -9.29 -9.05
CA GLU A 87 4.72 -8.39 -9.23
C GLU A 87 4.35 -6.91 -9.05
N MET A 88 3.13 -6.52 -9.43
CA MET A 88 2.65 -5.14 -9.23
C MET A 88 2.50 -4.76 -7.74
N TYR A 89 2.31 -5.72 -6.83
CA TYR A 89 2.29 -5.43 -5.40
C TYR A 89 3.66 -4.97 -4.90
N ASP A 90 4.73 -5.60 -5.38
CA ASP A 90 6.11 -5.23 -5.02
C ASP A 90 6.45 -3.83 -5.54
N TRP A 91 6.01 -3.49 -6.76
CA TRP A 91 6.16 -2.14 -7.33
C TRP A 91 5.44 -1.08 -6.49
N VAL A 92 4.20 -1.36 -6.09
CA VAL A 92 3.42 -0.46 -5.23
C VAL A 92 4.08 -0.30 -3.87
N ALA A 93 4.53 -1.39 -3.25
CA ALA A 93 5.19 -1.34 -1.95
C ALA A 93 6.50 -0.55 -2.00
N GLY A 94 7.34 -0.81 -3.01
CA GLY A 94 8.60 -0.11 -3.23
C GLY A 94 8.39 1.39 -3.43
N ALA A 95 7.48 1.78 -4.34
CA ALA A 95 7.19 3.19 -4.61
C ALA A 95 6.64 3.90 -3.36
N LEU A 96 5.71 3.29 -2.63
CA LEU A 96 5.12 3.90 -1.43
C LEU A 96 6.16 4.09 -0.31
N ILE A 97 6.94 3.05 0.00
CA ILE A 97 7.98 3.12 1.03
C ILE A 97 9.01 4.17 0.66
N ALA A 98 9.46 4.19 -0.59
CA ALA A 98 10.45 5.16 -1.03
C ALA A 98 9.89 6.59 -0.95
N THR A 99 8.61 6.82 -1.29
CA THR A 99 7.98 8.15 -1.19
C THR A 99 7.86 8.61 0.26
N MET A 100 7.49 7.70 1.17
CA MET A 100 7.47 8.01 2.60
C MET A 100 8.89 8.30 3.13
N ALA A 101 9.89 7.52 2.73
CA ALA A 101 11.28 7.73 3.12
C ALA A 101 11.83 9.08 2.65
N GLU A 102 11.54 9.46 1.40
CA GLU A 102 11.96 10.75 0.85
C GLU A 102 11.32 11.92 1.62
N ARG A 103 10.04 11.80 1.98
CA ARG A 103 9.33 12.82 2.78
C ARG A 103 9.79 12.89 4.24
N GLY A 104 9.99 11.75 4.88
CA GLY A 104 10.46 11.68 6.26
C GLY A 104 11.92 12.12 6.43
N GLY A 105 12.69 12.13 5.34
CA GLY A 105 14.04 12.69 5.31
C GLY A 105 14.92 12.12 6.41
N ALA A 106 15.53 12.98 7.23
CA ALA A 106 16.42 12.56 8.31
C ALA A 106 15.70 11.88 9.49
N GLU A 107 14.38 12.01 9.60
CA GLU A 107 13.57 11.38 10.64
C GLU A 107 13.10 9.97 10.23
N TRP A 108 13.20 9.63 8.94
CA TRP A 108 12.89 8.28 8.45
C TRP A 108 14.04 7.32 8.73
N THR A 109 13.75 6.20 9.40
CA THR A 109 14.77 5.23 9.82
C THR A 109 14.68 3.91 9.05
N ASP A 110 15.76 3.12 9.11
CA ASP A 110 15.78 1.76 8.54
C ASP A 110 14.72 0.86 9.21
N ASP A 111 14.44 1.06 10.49
CA ASP A 111 13.39 0.34 11.22
C ASP A 111 11.99 0.65 10.67
N MET A 112 11.73 1.91 10.27
CA MET A 112 10.48 2.28 9.62
C MET A 112 10.34 1.58 8.27
N THR A 113 11.40 1.58 7.46
CA THR A 113 11.45 0.85 6.18
C THR A 113 11.18 -0.64 6.38
N ALA A 114 11.82 -1.28 7.35
CA ALA A 114 11.62 -2.70 7.64
C ALA A 114 10.16 -2.99 8.08
N ALA A 115 9.61 -2.17 8.98
CA ALA A 115 8.23 -2.32 9.44
C ALA A 115 7.21 -2.21 8.30
N TRP A 116 7.40 -1.26 7.37
CA TRP A 116 6.51 -1.11 6.21
C TRP A 116 6.65 -2.25 5.21
N ASN A 117 7.86 -2.79 4.99
CA ASN A 117 8.03 -3.98 4.15
C ASN A 117 7.26 -5.17 4.72
N ASP A 118 7.40 -5.44 6.02
CA ASP A 118 6.67 -6.52 6.68
C ASP A 118 5.15 -6.33 6.60
N ALA A 119 4.67 -5.10 6.83
CA ALA A 119 3.24 -4.78 6.81
C ALA A 119 2.64 -4.91 5.41
N LEU A 120 3.28 -4.32 4.39
CA LEU A 120 2.79 -4.38 3.01
C LEU A 120 2.91 -5.78 2.43
N GLY A 121 3.96 -6.54 2.78
CA GLY A 121 4.08 -7.95 2.43
C GLY A 121 2.96 -8.81 3.01
N ALA A 122 2.62 -8.60 4.29
CA ALA A 122 1.50 -9.28 4.92
C ALA A 122 0.14 -8.93 4.27
N VAL A 123 -0.08 -7.65 3.96
CA VAL A 123 -1.28 -7.19 3.24
C VAL A 123 -1.37 -7.81 1.85
N ALA A 124 -0.28 -7.77 1.09
CA ALA A 124 -0.21 -8.34 -0.25
C ALA A 124 -0.50 -9.86 -0.21
N GLY A 125 0.08 -10.59 0.75
CA GLY A 125 -0.19 -12.01 0.94
C GLY A 125 -1.68 -12.30 1.14
N LEU A 126 -2.34 -11.59 2.06
CA LEU A 126 -3.77 -11.76 2.32
C LEU A 126 -4.66 -11.41 1.10
N MET A 127 -4.24 -10.44 0.28
CA MET A 127 -4.94 -10.11 -0.95
C MET A 127 -4.74 -11.18 -2.02
N LEU A 128 -3.51 -11.67 -2.18
CA LEU A 128 -3.13 -12.71 -3.15
C LEU A 128 -3.74 -14.06 -2.82
N ASP A 129 -3.93 -14.40 -1.54
CA ASP A 129 -4.64 -15.62 -1.11
C ASP A 129 -6.09 -15.67 -1.64
N ALA A 130 -6.66 -14.53 -2.01
CA ALA A 130 -8.00 -14.43 -2.59
C ALA A 130 -8.02 -14.49 -4.13
N TYR A 131 -6.86 -14.59 -4.78
CA TYR A 131 -6.76 -14.77 -6.22
C TYR A 131 -7.16 -16.22 -6.57
N PRO A 132 -7.71 -16.46 -7.78
CA PRO A 132 -7.90 -17.82 -8.25
C PRO A 132 -6.56 -18.54 -8.29
N ALA A 133 -6.55 -19.81 -7.86
CA ALA A 133 -5.39 -20.66 -8.07
C ALA A 133 -5.04 -20.65 -9.56
N VAL A 134 -3.76 -20.45 -9.88
CA VAL A 134 -3.28 -20.60 -11.25
C VAL A 134 -3.61 -22.04 -11.66
N ALA A 135 -4.49 -22.20 -12.65
CA ALA A 135 -4.71 -23.50 -13.24
C ALA A 135 -3.45 -23.85 -14.03
N ASP A 136 -2.77 -24.92 -13.61
CA ASP A 136 -1.64 -25.53 -14.33
C ASP A 136 -2.00 -25.88 -15.79
#